data_AF-A0A0F8YW64-F1
#
_entry.id   AF-A0A0F8YW64-F1
#
_cell.length_a   1.000
_cell.length_b   1.000
_cell.length_c   1.000
_cell.angle_alpha   90.00
_cell.angle_beta   90.00
_cell.angle_gamma   90.00
#
_symmetry.space_group_name_H-M   'P 1'
#
loop_
_entity.id
_entity.type
_entity.pdbx_description
1 polymer ?
#
loop_
_entity_poly.entity_id
_entity_poly.type
_entity_poly.pdbx_seq_one_letter_code
_entity_poly.pdbx_strand_id
1 'polypeptide(L)'
;MDIKTPDYHSIEEFQNRSKKLKEIKDLGIDPYPHKFEPSHLAKEILEKYSKKEIGHFDDAAAGETPIVKFAGRLVLFRAMGKNAFAQIQDESGKIQILFN
;
A
#
# COMPACT_ATOMS: atom_id res chain seq x y z
N MET A 1 19.53 9.65 28.84
CA MET A 1 18.06 9.70 28.95
C MET A 1 17.57 8.28 28.81
N ASP A 2 17.08 7.67 29.89
CA ASP A 2 16.42 6.37 29.81
C ASP A 2 15.07 6.54 29.12
N ILE A 3 15.00 6.16 27.85
CA ILE A 3 13.73 6.13 27.12
C ILE A 3 12.95 4.94 27.69
N LYS A 4 11.99 5.23 28.56
CA LYS A 4 11.09 4.21 29.12
C LYS A 4 10.34 3.54 27.96
N THR A 5 10.39 2.21 27.93
CA THR A 5 9.65 1.42 26.95
C THR A 5 8.16 1.73 27.06
N PRO A 6 7.49 2.14 25.97
CA PRO A 6 6.06 2.40 25.99
C PRO A 6 5.26 1.12 26.28
N ASP A 7 4.15 1.27 27.01
CA ASP A 7 3.31 0.13 27.43
C ASP A 7 2.74 -0.67 26.25
N TYR A 8 2.56 -0.02 25.08
CA TYR A 8 2.06 -0.68 23.87
C TYR A 8 3.01 -1.77 23.34
N HIS A 9 4.27 -1.80 23.79
CA HIS A 9 5.20 -2.86 23.43
C HIS A 9 4.74 -4.21 23.95
N SER A 10 3.99 -4.26 25.05
CA SER A 10 3.45 -5.51 25.60
C SER A 10 2.27 -6.08 24.80
N ILE A 11 1.68 -5.30 23.89
CA ILE A 11 0.49 -5.69 23.13
C ILE A 11 0.91 -6.68 22.02
N GLU A 12 0.11 -7.73 21.85
CA GLU A 12 0.34 -8.79 20.86
C GLU A 12 0.53 -8.24 19.43
N GLU A 13 -0.25 -7.23 19.04
CA GLU A 13 -0.13 -6.63 17.71
C GLU A 13 1.27 -6.04 17.47
N PHE A 14 1.84 -5.34 18.47
CA PHE A 14 3.18 -4.75 18.36
C PHE A 14 4.25 -5.85 18.25
N GLN A 15 4.13 -6.91 19.05
CA GLN A 15 5.04 -8.05 19.02
C GLN A 15 5.00 -8.76 17.65
N ASN A 16 3.80 -9.00 17.12
CA ASN A 16 3.61 -9.61 15.80
C ASN A 16 4.18 -8.74 14.67
N ARG A 17 3.97 -7.42 14.71
CA ARG A 17 4.56 -6.49 13.73
C ARG A 17 6.08 -6.44 13.83
N SER A 18 6.63 -6.51 15.05
CA SER A 18 8.07 -6.51 15.28
C SER A 18 8.74 -7.80 14.77
N LYS A 19 8.07 -8.95 14.91
CA LYS A 19 8.53 -10.21 14.30
C LYS A 19 8.58 -10.11 12.78
N LYS A 20 7.50 -9.61 12.15
CA LYS A 20 7.46 -9.39 10.69
C LYS A 20 8.55 -8.42 10.21
N LEU A 21 8.84 -7.37 11.00
CA LEU A 21 9.93 -6.45 10.69
C LEU A 21 11.28 -7.17 10.60
N LYS A 22 11.54 -8.12 11.51
CA LYS A 22 12.74 -8.96 11.46
C LYS A 22 12.73 -9.85 10.20
N GLU A 23 11.63 -10.54 9.94
CA GLU A 23 11.49 -11.42 8.75
C GLU A 23 11.72 -10.64 7.43
N ILE A 24 11.19 -9.42 7.31
CA ILE A 24 11.40 -8.55 6.15
C ILE A 24 12.89 -8.20 5.97
N LYS A 25 13.58 -7.88 7.07
CA LYS A 25 15.03 -7.62 7.04
C LYS A 25 15.84 -8.86 6.66
N ASP A 26 15.45 -10.03 7.17
CA ASP A 26 16.10 -11.30 6.88
C ASP A 26 15.95 -11.69 5.40
N LEU A 27 14.90 -11.21 4.72
CA LEU A 27 14.72 -11.31 3.26
C LEU A 27 15.57 -10.30 2.46
N GLY A 28 16.35 -9.44 3.11
CA GLY A 28 17.18 -8.41 2.47
C GLY A 28 16.38 -7.18 1.99
N ILE A 29 15.14 -7.02 2.44
CA ILE A 29 14.27 -5.90 2.06
C ILE A 29 14.40 -4.81 3.13
N ASP A 30 14.66 -3.57 2.72
CA ASP A 30 14.64 -2.41 3.62
C ASP A 30 13.18 -2.04 3.98
N PRO A 31 12.75 -2.20 5.24
CA PRO A 31 11.39 -1.86 5.66
C PRO A 31 11.14 -0.34 5.70
N TYR A 32 12.19 0.48 5.70
CA TYR A 32 12.10 1.94 5.82
C TYR A 32 12.96 2.63 4.74
N PRO A 33 12.64 2.43 3.45
CA PRO A 33 13.43 2.98 2.36
C PRO A 33 13.44 4.51 2.38
N HIS A 34 14.57 5.10 1.97
CA HIS A 34 14.79 6.54 2.05
C HIS A 34 13.88 7.39 1.17
N LYS A 35 13.42 6.87 0.02
CA LYS A 35 12.65 7.65 -0.95
C LYS A 35 11.67 6.81 -1.73
N PHE A 36 10.48 7.36 -1.92
CA PHE A 36 9.53 6.96 -2.95
C PHE A 36 9.09 8.22 -3.69
N GLU A 37 9.10 8.19 -5.01
CA GLU A 37 8.69 9.32 -5.86
C GLU A 37 7.33 9.02 -6.49
N PRO A 38 6.20 9.38 -5.85
CA PRO A 38 4.89 9.24 -6.47
C PRO A 38 4.77 10.20 -7.65
N SER A 39 4.13 9.74 -8.72
CA SER A 39 3.83 10.54 -9.91
C SER A 39 2.51 11.32 -9.78
N HIS A 40 1.61 10.85 -8.91
CA HIS A 40 0.28 11.42 -8.72
C HIS A 40 -0.18 11.21 -7.26
N LEU A 41 -1.04 12.11 -6.79
CA LEU A 41 -1.92 11.91 -5.64
C LEU A 41 -3.20 11.16 -6.05
N ALA A 42 -3.85 10.53 -5.09
CA ALA A 42 -5.07 9.76 -5.29
C ALA A 42 -6.17 10.61 -5.94
N LYS A 43 -6.35 11.85 -5.48
CA LYS A 43 -7.32 12.78 -6.06
C LYS A 43 -7.05 13.08 -7.53
N GLU A 44 -5.79 13.28 -7.92
CA GLU A 44 -5.41 13.58 -9.30
C GLU A 44 -5.71 12.40 -10.24
N ILE A 45 -5.43 11.18 -9.78
CA ILE A 45 -5.78 9.95 -10.51
C ILE A 45 -7.30 9.86 -10.69
N LEU A 46 -8.06 10.05 -9.60
CA LEU A 46 -9.51 9.98 -9.64
C LEU A 46 -10.11 11.04 -10.56
N GLU A 47 -9.69 12.29 -10.47
CA GLU A 47 -10.19 13.37 -11.33
C GLU A 47 -9.87 13.13 -12.81
N LYS A 48 -8.67 12.61 -13.10
CA LYS A 48 -8.21 12.37 -14.47
C LYS A 48 -8.92 11.21 -15.16
N TYR A 49 -9.26 10.15 -14.40
CA TYR A 49 -9.70 8.88 -14.98
C TYR A 49 -11.12 8.44 -14.60
N SER A 50 -11.73 8.98 -13.53
CA SER A 50 -13.07 8.52 -13.07
C SER A 50 -14.20 8.71 -14.09
N LYS A 51 -14.05 9.64 -15.03
CA LYS A 51 -15.04 9.95 -16.08
C LYS A 51 -14.67 9.42 -17.46
N LYS A 52 -13.60 8.63 -17.56
CA LYS A 52 -13.10 8.10 -18.82
C LYS A 52 -13.23 6.58 -18.84
N GLU A 53 -13.52 6.03 -20.00
CA GLU A 53 -13.30 4.62 -20.24
C GLU A 53 -11.79 4.38 -20.33
N ILE A 54 -11.25 3.55 -19.43
CA ILE A 54 -9.81 3.28 -19.34
C ILE A 54 -9.47 1.81 -19.62
N GLY A 55 -10.48 0.98 -19.92
CA GLY A 55 -10.36 -0.47 -20.08
C GLY A 55 -10.89 -1.26 -18.88
N HIS A 56 -10.73 -2.57 -18.96
CA HIS A 56 -11.12 -3.57 -17.97
C HIS A 56 -9.89 -4.25 -17.33
N PHE A 57 -10.15 -5.27 -16.51
CA PHE A 57 -9.10 -6.00 -15.81
C PHE A 57 -8.07 -6.62 -16.77
N ASP A 58 -8.53 -7.25 -17.86
CA ASP A 58 -7.64 -7.93 -18.81
C ASP A 58 -6.72 -6.93 -19.54
N ASP A 59 -7.24 -5.75 -19.91
CA ASP A 59 -6.43 -4.67 -20.50
C ASP A 59 -5.38 -4.14 -19.53
N ALA A 60 -5.73 -4.03 -18.23
CA ALA A 60 -4.80 -3.59 -17.20
C ALA A 60 -3.70 -4.63 -16.95
N ALA A 61 -4.06 -5.92 -16.98
CA ALA A 61 -3.10 -7.03 -16.87
C ALA A 61 -2.16 -7.11 -18.08
N ALA A 62 -2.64 -6.74 -19.27
CA ALA A 62 -1.82 -6.62 -20.48
C ALA A 62 -0.96 -5.34 -20.52
N GLY A 63 -1.15 -4.40 -19.58
CA GLY A 63 -0.41 -3.14 -19.56
C GLY A 63 -0.91 -2.10 -20.57
N GLU A 64 -2.14 -2.26 -21.07
CA GLU A 64 -2.76 -1.40 -22.09
C GLU A 64 -3.51 -0.20 -21.50
N THR A 65 -3.64 -0.16 -20.17
CA THR A 65 -4.25 0.95 -19.43
C THR A 65 -3.21 1.95 -18.92
N PRO A 66 -3.60 3.19 -18.58
CA PRO A 66 -2.66 4.20 -18.08
C PRO A 66 -1.88 3.76 -16.83
N ILE A 67 -0.56 3.82 -16.90
CA ILE A 67 0.32 3.52 -15.76
C ILE A 67 0.30 4.68 -14.78
N VAL A 68 0.12 4.36 -13.49
CA VAL A 68 0.18 5.33 -12.39
C VAL A 68 1.12 4.85 -11.29
N LYS A 69 1.78 5.80 -10.61
CA LYS A 69 2.59 5.55 -9.42
C LYS A 69 2.14 6.49 -8.31
N PHE A 70 1.65 5.93 -7.21
CA PHE A 70 1.19 6.66 -6.03
C PHE A 70 1.54 5.89 -4.76
N ALA A 71 1.47 6.53 -3.59
CA ALA A 71 1.73 5.90 -2.31
C ALA A 71 0.77 6.44 -1.24
N GLY A 72 0.55 5.65 -0.20
CA GLY A 72 -0.30 6.02 0.93
C GLY A 72 -0.33 4.94 1.99
N ARG A 73 -1.18 5.12 2.99
CA ARG A 73 -1.43 4.15 4.07
C ARG A 73 -2.36 3.06 3.57
N LEU A 74 -1.97 1.80 3.77
CA LEU A 74 -2.88 0.66 3.65
C LEU A 74 -3.90 0.69 4.80
N VAL A 75 -5.17 0.96 4.48
CA VAL A 75 -6.26 1.08 5.47
C VAL A 75 -7.24 -0.08 5.44
N LEU A 76 -7.23 -0.87 4.37
CA LEU A 76 -8.07 -2.05 4.22
C LEU A 76 -7.36 -3.08 3.35
N PHE A 77 -7.46 -4.36 3.72
CA PHE A 77 -6.93 -5.50 2.96
C PHE A 77 -7.88 -6.70 3.06
N ARG A 78 -8.22 -7.31 1.94
CA ARG A 78 -9.09 -8.49 1.83
C ARG A 78 -8.47 -9.51 0.87
N ALA A 79 -8.04 -10.65 1.40
CA ALA A 79 -7.56 -11.77 0.59
C ALA A 79 -8.74 -12.61 0.08
N MET A 80 -8.70 -12.97 -1.21
CA MET A 80 -9.69 -13.77 -1.93
C MET A 80 -8.99 -14.86 -2.75
N GLY A 81 -8.23 -15.72 -2.07
CA GLY A 81 -7.48 -16.80 -2.72
C GLY A 81 -6.31 -16.26 -3.53
N LYS A 82 -6.39 -16.36 -4.86
CA LYS A 82 -5.35 -15.86 -5.78
C LYS A 82 -5.30 -14.34 -5.86
N ASN A 83 -6.40 -13.66 -5.52
CA ASN A 83 -6.51 -12.21 -5.60
C ASN A 83 -6.54 -11.61 -4.21
N ALA A 84 -6.05 -10.39 -4.06
CA ALA A 84 -6.29 -9.59 -2.86
C ALA A 84 -6.67 -8.15 -3.23
N PHE A 85 -7.70 -7.62 -2.58
CA PHE A 85 -8.15 -6.25 -2.75
C PHE A 85 -7.75 -5.42 -1.54
N ALA A 86 -7.25 -4.22 -1.78
CA ALA A 86 -6.83 -3.32 -0.72
C ALA A 86 -7.26 -1.88 -1.01
N GLN A 87 -7.30 -1.05 0.03
CA GLN A 87 -7.44 0.39 -0.11
C GLN A 87 -6.21 1.09 0.43
N ILE A 88 -5.62 1.92 -0.44
CA ILE A 88 -4.52 2.81 -0.12
C ILE A 88 -5.08 4.22 0.02
N GLN A 89 -4.78 4.87 1.14
CA GLN A 89 -5.19 6.23 1.47
C GLN A 89 -3.99 7.16 1.55
N ASP A 90 -3.97 8.21 0.74
CA ASP A 90 -3.06 9.34 0.94
C ASP A 90 -3.80 10.53 1.58
N GLU A 91 -3.15 11.70 1.63
CA GLU A 91 -3.75 12.92 2.18
C GLU A 91 -4.94 13.45 1.37
N SER A 92 -5.02 13.09 0.09
CA SER A 92 -5.99 13.59 -0.87
C SER A 92 -7.21 12.68 -1.05
N GLY A 93 -7.07 11.38 -0.82
CA GLY A 93 -8.15 10.42 -1.04
C GLY A 93 -7.76 8.96 -0.87
N LYS A 94 -8.66 8.08 -1.33
CA LYS A 94 -8.52 6.61 -1.27
C LYS A 94 -8.63 6.01 -2.66
N ILE A 95 -7.76 5.05 -2.96
CA ILE A 95 -7.82 4.24 -4.19
C ILE A 95 -7.84 2.76 -3.81
N GLN A 96 -8.68 1.99 -4.49
CA GLN A 96 -8.65 0.54 -4.41
C GLN A 96 -7.56 -0.01 -5.32
N ILE A 97 -6.80 -0.98 -4.81
CA ILE A 97 -5.80 -1.73 -5.57
C ILE A 97 -6.14 -3.23 -5.54
N LEU A 98 -5.72 -3.94 -6.58
CA LEU A 98 -5.80 -5.38 -6.71
C LEU A 98 -4.38 -5.94 -6.79
N PHE A 99 -4.10 -6.95 -5.99
CA PHE A 99 -2.95 -7.84 -6.12
C PHE A 99 -3.43 -9.14 -6.77
N ASN A 100 -2.73 -9.59 -7.82
CA ASN A 100 -2.95 -10.85 -8.53
C ASN A 100 -1.66 -11.65 -8.58
#